data_AF-Q4TBS6-F1
#
_entry.id   AF-Q4TBS6-F1
#
_cell.length_a   1.000
_cell.length_b   1.000
_cell.length_c   1.000
_cell.angle_alpha   90.00
_cell.angle_beta   90.00
_cell.angle_gamma   90.00
#
_symmetry.space_group_name_H-M   'P 1'
#
loop_
_entity.id
_entity.type
_entity.pdbx_description
1 polymer ?
#
loop_
_entity_poly.entity_id
_entity_poly.type
_entity_poly.pdbx_seq_one_letter_code
_entity_poly.pdbx_strand_id
1 'polypeptide(L)'
;MAQLVGSLRKELVDSLATCKVLVVGAGGIGCELLKNLVLTGFKNIEVIDLDTIDVSNLNRQFLFQKKHVGLSKAQVAKESALQFCPAANITAYHDSVMNPDYNVEFFRKFVLVMNALDNRAARNHVNRMCLAADIPLIESGTAGYLGQVTVIKKVAMRRPFAGQIAPQTLTNSSKSPKNIVFSVSYHCSQLFGEEDADQDVSPDMADPEAACE
;
A
#
# COMPACT_ATOMS: atom_id res chain seq x y z
N MET A 1 -24.60 -7.84 -17.95
CA MET A 1 -23.61 -7.65 -16.87
C MET A 1 -24.24 -8.11 -15.57
N ALA A 2 -23.71 -9.17 -14.96
CA ALA A 2 -24.18 -9.62 -13.65
C ALA A 2 -23.73 -8.59 -12.61
N GLN A 3 -24.65 -7.76 -12.13
CA GLN A 3 -24.39 -6.89 -11.00
C GLN A 3 -24.68 -7.68 -9.72
N LEU A 4 -23.75 -7.64 -8.76
CA LEU A 4 -23.91 -8.20 -7.40
C LEU A 4 -25.06 -7.54 -6.59
N VAL A 5 -25.75 -6.58 -7.21
CA VAL A 5 -26.85 -5.75 -6.72
C VAL A 5 -28.04 -6.56 -6.21
N GLY A 6 -28.23 -7.81 -6.66
CA GLY A 6 -29.36 -8.64 -6.22
C GLY A 6 -29.36 -9.02 -4.75
N SER A 7 -28.19 -9.08 -4.08
CA SER A 7 -28.07 -9.46 -2.66
C SER A 7 -27.83 -8.27 -1.71
N LEU A 8 -27.50 -7.10 -2.25
CA LEU A 8 -27.26 -5.89 -1.46
C LEU A 8 -28.56 -5.12 -1.25
N ARG A 9 -28.73 -4.54 -0.06
CA ARG A 9 -29.85 -3.62 0.20
C ARG A 9 -29.79 -2.45 -0.78
N LYS A 10 -30.94 -2.01 -1.27
CA LYS A 10 -31.05 -0.91 -2.25
C LYS A 10 -30.32 0.34 -1.77
N GLU A 11 -30.46 0.72 -0.50
CA GLU A 11 -29.76 1.90 0.04
C GLU A 11 -28.23 1.78 -0.07
N LEU A 12 -27.69 0.57 0.15
CA LEU A 12 -26.26 0.32 0.02
C LEU A 12 -25.82 0.46 -1.44
N VAL A 13 -26.57 -0.13 -2.38
CA VAL A 13 -26.28 -0.02 -3.82
C VAL A 13 -26.27 1.45 -4.27
N ASP A 14 -27.26 2.23 -3.84
CA ASP A 14 -27.34 3.66 -4.14
C ASP A 14 -26.14 4.41 -3.54
N SER A 15 -25.71 4.05 -2.32
CA SER A 15 -24.53 4.66 -1.69
C SER A 15 -23.23 4.36 -2.47
N LEU A 16 -23.03 3.14 -2.98
CA LEU A 16 -21.82 2.74 -3.71
C LEU A 16 -21.52 3.63 -4.92
N ALA A 17 -22.57 4.09 -5.60
CA ALA A 17 -22.44 4.97 -6.77
C ALA A 17 -21.95 6.38 -6.40
N THR A 18 -22.14 6.80 -5.15
CA THR A 18 -21.77 8.14 -4.66
C THR A 18 -20.49 8.12 -3.81
N CYS A 19 -20.16 6.98 -3.20
CA CYS A 19 -18.95 6.81 -2.41
C CYS A 19 -17.69 7.06 -3.24
N LYS A 20 -16.79 7.87 -2.69
CA LYS A 20 -15.46 8.09 -3.24
C LYS A 20 -14.43 7.30 -2.45
N VAL A 21 -13.69 6.41 -3.12
CA VAL A 21 -12.71 5.53 -2.47
C VAL A 21 -11.32 5.72 -3.06
N LEU A 22 -10.30 5.51 -2.23
CA LEU A 22 -8.90 5.58 -2.63
C LEU A 22 -8.26 4.18 -2.56
N VAL A 23 -7.61 3.78 -3.64
CA VAL A 23 -6.76 2.59 -3.72
C VAL A 23 -5.32 3.03 -3.83
N VAL A 24 -4.49 2.64 -2.87
CA VAL A 24 -3.06 2.96 -2.85
C VAL A 24 -2.26 1.73 -3.25
N GLY A 25 -1.76 1.74 -4.49
CA GLY A 25 -1.09 0.63 -5.15
C GLY A 25 -1.96 -0.03 -6.22
N ALA A 26 -1.38 -0.23 -7.40
CA ALA A 26 -1.94 -0.89 -8.58
C ALA A 26 -1.18 -2.19 -8.92
N GLY A 27 -0.54 -2.81 -7.92
CA GLY A 27 0.09 -4.12 -8.02
C GLY A 27 -0.90 -5.29 -8.04
N GLY A 28 -0.49 -6.48 -7.57
CA GLY A 28 -1.33 -7.69 -7.62
C GLY A 28 -2.66 -7.54 -6.89
N ILE A 29 -2.61 -7.08 -5.63
CA ILE A 29 -3.81 -6.77 -4.85
C ILE A 29 -4.58 -5.60 -5.49
N GLY A 30 -3.89 -4.56 -5.95
CA GLY A 30 -4.50 -3.37 -6.54
C GLY A 30 -5.33 -3.67 -7.80
N CYS A 31 -4.83 -4.53 -8.69
CA CYS A 31 -5.57 -4.97 -9.88
C CYS A 31 -6.86 -5.72 -9.50
N GLU A 32 -6.78 -6.67 -8.58
CA GLU A 32 -7.94 -7.44 -8.11
C GLU A 32 -8.95 -6.53 -7.40
N LEU A 33 -8.45 -5.62 -6.57
CA LEU A 33 -9.28 -4.68 -5.84
C LEU A 33 -10.03 -3.75 -6.79
N LEU A 34 -9.35 -3.16 -7.77
CA LEU A 34 -9.98 -2.27 -8.75
C LEU A 34 -11.08 -2.98 -9.54
N LYS A 35 -10.83 -4.21 -10.01
CA LYS A 35 -11.86 -5.05 -10.64
C LYS A 35 -13.05 -5.27 -9.71
N ASN A 36 -12.78 -5.69 -8.47
CA ASN A 36 -13.85 -6.00 -7.53
C ASN A 36 -14.69 -4.76 -7.20
N LEU A 37 -14.06 -3.60 -7.04
CA LEU A 37 -14.76 -2.34 -6.78
C LEU A 37 -15.71 -1.98 -7.92
N VAL A 38 -15.21 -1.94 -9.16
CA VAL A 38 -16.06 -1.56 -10.32
C VAL A 38 -17.16 -2.57 -10.59
N LEU A 39 -16.91 -3.87 -10.40
CA LEU A 39 -17.92 -4.92 -10.57
C LEU A 39 -18.96 -4.96 -9.43
N THR A 40 -18.58 -4.50 -8.23
CA THR A 40 -19.50 -4.37 -7.08
C THR A 40 -20.38 -3.11 -7.20
N GLY A 41 -19.99 -2.13 -8.02
CA GLY A 41 -20.77 -0.93 -8.31
C GLY A 41 -20.20 0.37 -7.77
N PHE A 42 -18.97 0.35 -7.24
CA PHE A 42 -18.26 1.60 -6.93
C PHE A 42 -17.99 2.37 -8.22
N LYS A 43 -18.40 3.64 -8.25
CA LYS A 43 -18.18 4.50 -9.42
C LYS A 43 -17.01 5.44 -9.24
N ASN A 44 -16.83 6.05 -8.07
CA ASN A 44 -15.80 7.09 -7.88
C ASN A 44 -14.57 6.49 -7.20
N ILE A 45 -13.54 6.19 -7.97
CA ILE A 45 -12.33 5.52 -7.51
C ILE A 45 -11.12 6.36 -7.87
N GLU A 46 -10.23 6.58 -6.91
CA GLU A 46 -8.91 7.13 -7.19
C GLU A 46 -7.84 6.07 -6.93
N VAL A 47 -6.88 5.96 -7.84
CA VAL A 47 -5.79 4.96 -7.78
C VAL A 47 -4.46 5.70 -7.85
N ILE A 48 -3.58 5.45 -6.88
CA ILE A 48 -2.22 6.01 -6.84
C ILE A 48 -1.23 4.87 -6.91
N ASP A 49 -0.28 4.92 -7.84
CA ASP A 49 0.87 4.01 -7.91
C ASP A 49 2.06 4.75 -8.56
N LEU A 50 3.26 4.58 -8.01
CA LEU A 50 4.47 5.27 -8.47
C LEU A 50 5.24 4.50 -9.54
N ASP A 51 4.92 3.22 -9.73
CA ASP A 51 5.69 2.34 -10.60
C ASP A 51 5.16 2.31 -12.03
N THR A 52 6.09 1.94 -12.92
CA THR A 52 5.78 1.44 -14.26
C THR A 52 5.65 -0.08 -14.29
N ILE A 53 4.99 -0.60 -15.31
CA ILE A 53 4.75 -2.04 -15.50
C ILE A 53 6.04 -2.73 -15.95
N ASP A 54 6.42 -3.79 -15.23
CA ASP A 54 7.50 -4.69 -15.62
C ASP A 54 6.98 -6.06 -16.12
N VAL A 55 7.79 -6.77 -16.91
CA VAL A 55 7.43 -8.10 -17.44
C VAL A 55 7.12 -9.10 -16.32
N SER A 56 7.86 -9.05 -15.21
CA SER A 56 7.66 -9.91 -14.04
C SER A 56 6.32 -9.68 -13.34
N ASN A 57 5.61 -8.59 -13.65
CA ASN A 57 4.32 -8.26 -13.04
C ASN A 57 3.17 -9.02 -13.71
N LEU A 58 3.32 -9.40 -14.97
CA LEU A 58 2.24 -9.93 -15.82
C LEU A 58 1.69 -11.28 -15.36
N ASN A 59 2.40 -12.00 -14.49
CA ASN A 59 1.94 -13.28 -13.93
C ASN A 59 0.84 -13.13 -12.87
N ARG A 60 0.65 -11.92 -12.30
CA ARG A 60 -0.26 -11.69 -11.17
C ARG A 60 -1.01 -10.36 -11.20
N GLN A 61 -0.75 -9.51 -12.20
CA GLN A 61 -1.35 -8.19 -12.38
C GLN A 61 -2.12 -8.16 -13.70
N PHE A 62 -3.27 -8.84 -13.72
CA PHE A 62 -3.97 -9.20 -14.96
C PHE A 62 -4.55 -8.00 -15.75
N LEU A 63 -4.60 -6.80 -15.15
CA LEU A 63 -4.97 -5.57 -15.88
C LEU A 63 -3.88 -5.13 -16.86
N PHE A 64 -2.69 -5.74 -16.80
CA PHE A 64 -1.55 -5.38 -17.62
C PHE A 64 -1.27 -6.44 -18.69
N GLN A 65 -0.81 -5.99 -19.85
CA GLN A 65 -0.47 -6.82 -21.00
C GLN A 65 0.98 -6.55 -21.39
N LYS A 66 1.58 -7.45 -22.18
CA LYS A 66 2.96 -7.29 -22.64
C LYS A 66 3.23 -5.96 -23.35
N LYS A 67 2.24 -5.44 -24.09
CA LYS A 67 2.31 -4.14 -24.77
C LYS A 67 2.33 -2.93 -23.84
N HIS A 68 2.00 -3.11 -22.56
CA HIS A 68 1.95 -2.04 -21.56
C HIS A 68 3.25 -1.92 -20.74
N VAL A 69 4.25 -2.77 -20.98
CA VAL A 69 5.53 -2.73 -20.25
C VAL A 69 6.19 -1.36 -20.44
N GLY A 70 6.66 -0.76 -19.34
CA GLY A 70 7.22 0.59 -19.28
C GLY A 70 6.20 1.71 -19.09
N LEU A 71 4.89 1.43 -19.17
CA LEU A 71 3.84 2.41 -18.90
C LEU A 71 3.47 2.45 -17.42
N SER A 72 2.86 3.55 -16.96
CA SER A 72 2.38 3.70 -15.59
C SER A 72 1.35 2.62 -15.22
N LYS A 73 1.55 1.95 -14.07
CA LYS A 73 0.58 0.97 -13.55
C LYS A 73 -0.78 1.62 -13.29
N ALA A 74 -0.80 2.80 -12.66
CA ALA A 74 -2.04 3.49 -12.32
C ALA A 74 -2.86 3.84 -13.57
N GLN A 75 -2.23 4.40 -14.61
CA GLN A 75 -2.93 4.80 -15.84
C GLN A 75 -3.48 3.60 -16.60
N VAL A 76 -2.65 2.57 -16.81
CA VAL A 76 -3.09 1.37 -17.53
C VAL A 76 -4.14 0.59 -16.74
N ALA A 77 -4.05 0.55 -15.41
CA ALA A 77 -5.08 -0.08 -14.58
C ALA A 77 -6.45 0.59 -14.77
N LYS A 78 -6.48 1.93 -14.79
CA LYS A 78 -7.67 2.72 -15.12
C LYS A 78 -8.19 2.36 -16.51
N GLU A 79 -7.35 2.42 -17.54
CA GLU A 79 -7.75 2.16 -18.92
C GLU A 79 -8.34 0.75 -19.09
N SER A 80 -7.66 -0.26 -18.55
CA SER A 80 -8.12 -1.64 -18.58
C SER A 80 -9.45 -1.82 -17.83
N ALA A 81 -9.61 -1.19 -16.67
CA ALA A 81 -10.86 -1.25 -15.91
C ALA A 81 -12.05 -0.62 -16.68
N LEU A 82 -11.80 0.49 -17.37
CA LEU A 82 -12.83 1.18 -18.16
C LEU A 82 -13.26 0.39 -19.41
N GLN A 83 -12.44 -0.52 -19.93
CA GLN A 83 -12.84 -1.39 -21.05
C GLN A 83 -14.01 -2.32 -20.67
N PHE A 84 -13.99 -2.87 -19.46
CA PHE A 84 -15.04 -3.76 -18.99
C PHE A 84 -16.02 -3.11 -18.01
N CYS A 85 -15.78 -1.88 -17.53
CA CYS A 85 -16.75 -1.10 -16.77
C CYS A 85 -16.71 0.39 -17.18
N PRO A 86 -17.26 0.77 -18.35
CA PRO A 86 -17.18 2.15 -18.87
C PRO A 86 -17.90 3.19 -18.02
N ALA A 87 -18.82 2.77 -17.14
CA ALA A 87 -19.58 3.66 -16.26
C ALA A 87 -18.83 4.08 -14.99
N ALA A 88 -17.65 3.53 -14.74
CA ALA A 88 -16.80 3.92 -13.62
C ALA A 88 -16.11 5.27 -13.89
N ASN A 89 -15.94 6.05 -12.84
CA ASN A 89 -15.20 7.31 -12.82
C ASN A 89 -13.89 7.10 -12.04
N ILE A 90 -12.82 6.83 -12.77
CA ILE A 90 -11.51 6.49 -12.20
C ILE A 90 -10.52 7.64 -12.44
N THR A 91 -9.92 8.16 -11.38
CA THR A 91 -8.75 9.05 -11.47
C THR A 91 -7.50 8.26 -11.14
N ALA A 92 -6.48 8.35 -11.99
CA ALA A 92 -5.22 7.65 -11.81
C ALA A 92 -4.09 8.65 -11.62
N TYR A 93 -3.26 8.43 -10.60
CA TYR A 93 -2.08 9.22 -10.29
C TYR A 93 -0.84 8.34 -10.43
N HIS A 94 0.06 8.73 -11.33
CA HIS A 94 1.38 8.11 -11.44
C HIS A 94 2.34 8.85 -10.52
N ASP A 95 2.30 8.52 -9.24
CA ASP A 95 3.00 9.27 -8.20
C ASP A 95 3.13 8.45 -6.91
N SER A 96 4.03 8.87 -6.03
CA SER A 96 4.15 8.33 -4.68
C SER A 96 3.08 8.94 -3.77
N VAL A 97 2.38 8.08 -3.03
CA VAL A 97 1.43 8.54 -1.99
C VAL A 97 2.10 9.38 -0.89
N MET A 98 3.44 9.35 -0.81
CA MET A 98 4.21 10.14 0.15
C MET A 98 4.50 11.57 -0.34
N ASN A 99 4.11 11.92 -1.57
CA ASN A 99 4.21 13.29 -2.06
C ASN A 99 3.36 14.24 -1.17
N PRO A 100 3.90 15.40 -0.72
CA PRO A 100 3.19 16.38 0.09
C PRO A 100 1.83 16.84 -0.45
N ASP A 101 1.58 16.72 -1.75
CA ASP A 101 0.29 17.03 -2.37
C ASP A 101 -0.85 16.14 -1.85
N TYR A 102 -0.55 14.90 -1.45
CA TYR A 102 -1.51 13.95 -0.86
C TYR A 102 -1.64 14.15 0.66
N ASN A 103 -1.90 15.39 1.07
CA ASN A 103 -2.03 15.77 2.48
C ASN A 103 -3.36 15.30 3.12
N VAL A 104 -3.58 15.67 4.39
CA VAL A 104 -4.77 15.24 5.16
C VAL A 104 -6.09 15.67 4.47
N GLU A 105 -6.09 16.83 3.82
CA GLU A 105 -7.27 17.34 3.09
C GLU A 105 -7.55 16.52 1.83
N PHE A 106 -6.51 16.01 1.16
CA PHE A 106 -6.68 15.03 0.09
C PHE A 106 -7.39 13.77 0.62
N PHE A 107 -6.91 13.20 1.74
CA PHE A 107 -7.48 11.99 2.33
C PHE A 107 -8.93 12.16 2.82
N ARG A 108 -9.31 13.35 3.32
CA ARG A 108 -10.68 13.65 3.79
C ARG A 108 -11.77 13.53 2.71
N LYS A 109 -11.39 13.52 1.42
CA LYS A 109 -12.33 13.39 0.30
C LYS A 109 -12.92 11.98 0.17
N PHE A 110 -12.30 10.98 0.81
CA PHE A 110 -12.66 9.58 0.64
C PHE A 110 -13.46 9.05 1.81
N VAL A 111 -14.41 8.15 1.54
CA VAL A 111 -15.14 7.43 2.59
C VAL A 111 -14.38 6.20 3.08
N LEU A 112 -13.42 5.72 2.29
CA LEU A 112 -12.63 4.51 2.54
C LEU A 112 -11.32 4.57 1.77
N VAL A 113 -10.23 4.21 2.44
CA VAL A 113 -8.91 4.00 1.82
C VAL A 113 -8.55 2.51 1.90
N MET A 114 -7.95 1.98 0.85
CA MET A 114 -7.52 0.58 0.76
C MET A 114 -6.05 0.50 0.33
N ASN A 115 -5.23 -0.13 1.15
CA ASN A 115 -3.81 -0.36 0.86
C ASN A 115 -3.60 -1.64 0.06
N ALA A 116 -2.82 -1.50 -1.01
CA ALA A 116 -2.29 -2.56 -1.86
C ALA A 116 -0.77 -2.38 -2.06
N LEU A 117 -0.10 -1.88 -1.02
CA LEU A 117 1.32 -1.51 -0.99
C LEU A 117 2.21 -2.69 -0.58
N ASP A 118 3.47 -2.71 -0.99
CA ASP A 118 4.46 -3.74 -0.65
C ASP A 118 5.57 -3.26 0.31
N ASN A 119 5.70 -1.95 0.53
CA ASN A 119 6.72 -1.37 1.41
C ASN A 119 6.15 -0.80 2.71
N ARG A 120 6.92 -0.95 3.79
CA ARG A 120 6.50 -0.57 5.15
C ARG A 120 6.38 0.94 5.34
N ALA A 121 7.23 1.73 4.69
CA ALA A 121 7.26 3.18 4.83
C ALA A 121 5.95 3.82 4.33
N ALA A 122 5.52 3.47 3.11
CA ALA A 122 4.27 3.95 2.53
C ALA A 122 3.04 3.46 3.32
N ARG A 123 3.03 2.20 3.78
CA ARG A 123 1.94 1.69 4.65
C ARG A 123 1.80 2.51 5.93
N ASN A 124 2.92 2.78 6.61
CA ASN A 124 2.94 3.62 7.81
C ASN A 124 2.49 5.05 7.52
N HIS A 125 2.90 5.63 6.39
CA HIS A 125 2.48 6.96 5.95
C HIS A 125 0.96 7.00 5.76
N VAL A 126 0.39 6.11 4.93
CA VAL A 126 -1.05 6.06 4.68
C VAL A 126 -1.86 5.84 5.96
N ASN A 127 -1.38 4.96 6.85
CA ASN A 127 -2.03 4.77 8.15
C ASN A 127 -2.10 6.06 8.97
N ARG A 128 -1.00 6.82 9.08
CA ARG A 128 -0.99 8.13 9.76
C ARG A 128 -1.94 9.12 9.11
N MET A 129 -1.97 9.17 7.77
CA MET A 129 -2.87 10.06 7.02
C MET A 129 -4.34 9.72 7.26
N CYS A 130 -4.70 8.43 7.26
CA CYS A 130 -6.06 7.97 7.54
C CYS A 130 -6.49 8.29 8.99
N LEU A 131 -5.61 8.09 9.97
CA LEU A 131 -5.87 8.44 11.37
C LEU A 131 -6.02 9.96 11.59
N ALA A 132 -5.27 10.78 10.85
CA ALA A 132 -5.36 12.23 10.89
C ALA A 132 -6.62 12.75 10.18
N ALA A 133 -7.01 12.11 9.07
CA ALA A 133 -8.21 12.44 8.30
C ALA A 133 -9.51 11.84 8.89
N ASP A 134 -9.40 10.94 9.87
CA ASP A 134 -10.51 10.18 10.45
C ASP A 134 -11.25 9.30 9.42
N ILE A 135 -10.49 8.73 8.48
CA ILE A 135 -11.02 7.87 7.42
C ILE A 135 -10.65 6.41 7.73
N PRO A 136 -11.57 5.44 7.59
CA PRO A 136 -11.24 4.03 7.75
C PRO A 136 -10.25 3.58 6.66
N LEU A 137 -9.28 2.77 7.09
CA LEU A 137 -8.28 2.15 6.23
C LEU A 137 -8.46 0.63 6.25
N ILE A 138 -8.49 0.01 5.07
CA ILE A 138 -8.32 -1.44 4.92
C ILE A 138 -6.86 -1.69 4.55
N GLU A 139 -6.14 -2.36 5.44
CA GLU A 139 -4.78 -2.82 5.22
C GLU A 139 -4.80 -4.27 4.73
N SER A 140 -3.94 -4.59 3.76
CA SER A 140 -3.86 -5.93 3.21
C SER A 140 -2.45 -6.28 2.76
N GLY A 141 -2.13 -7.57 2.76
CA GLY A 141 -0.83 -8.03 2.29
C GLY A 141 -0.82 -9.52 2.02
N THR A 142 0.08 -9.94 1.13
CA THR A 142 0.28 -11.34 0.76
C THR A 142 1.76 -11.70 0.74
N ALA A 143 2.06 -12.97 0.98
CA ALA A 143 3.39 -13.55 0.88
C ALA A 143 3.26 -15.03 0.48
N GLY A 144 3.51 -15.34 -0.79
CA GLY A 144 3.26 -16.68 -1.33
C GLY A 144 1.78 -17.05 -1.21
N TYR A 145 1.48 -18.16 -0.53
CA TYR A 145 0.11 -18.64 -0.27
C TYR A 145 -0.55 -18.01 0.97
N LEU A 146 0.17 -17.17 1.71
CA LEU A 146 -0.35 -16.50 2.91
C LEU A 146 -0.89 -15.12 2.55
N GLY A 147 -1.96 -14.72 3.22
CA GLY A 147 -2.57 -13.40 3.07
C GLY A 147 -3.26 -12.95 4.35
N GLN A 148 -3.37 -11.65 4.53
CA GLN A 148 -4.08 -11.04 5.65
C GLN A 148 -4.81 -9.77 5.20
N VAL A 149 -5.92 -9.48 5.89
CA VAL A 149 -6.69 -8.24 5.74
C VAL A 149 -7.03 -7.74 7.14
N THR A 150 -6.91 -6.43 7.38
CA THR A 150 -7.24 -5.81 8.65
C THR A 150 -7.88 -4.45 8.41
N VAL A 151 -8.86 -4.09 9.25
CA VAL A 151 -9.50 -2.77 9.21
C VAL A 151 -8.94 -1.93 10.33
N ILE A 152 -8.48 -0.72 10.00
CA ILE A 152 -8.01 0.29 10.94
C ILE A 152 -8.99 1.44 10.91
N LYS A 153 -9.57 1.75 12.07
CA LYS A 153 -10.42 2.93 12.25
C LYS A 153 -10.00 3.62 13.54
N LYS A 154 -9.95 4.95 13.53
CA LYS A 154 -9.72 5.72 14.74
C LYS A 154 -10.87 5.45 15.70
N VAL A 155 -10.55 4.84 16.84
CA VAL A 155 -11.51 4.66 17.92
C VAL A 155 -11.37 5.88 18.84
N ALA A 156 -12.47 6.56 19.12
CA ALA A 156 -12.49 7.57 20.17
C ALA A 156 -12.16 6.86 21.49
N MET A 157 -10.98 7.11 22.03
CA MET A 157 -10.65 6.73 23.40
C MET A 157 -11.66 7.45 24.32
N ARG A 158 -12.69 6.76 24.81
CA ARG A 158 -13.20 7.09 26.15
C ARG A 158 -12.00 6.88 27.06
N ARG A 159 -11.52 7.96 27.69
CA ARG A 159 -10.31 8.00 28.54
C ARG A 159 -10.10 6.65 29.23
N PRO A 160 -9.07 5.86 28.86
CA PRO A 160 -8.67 4.75 29.69
C PRO A 160 -8.13 5.34 31.00
N PHE A 161 -8.53 4.76 32.12
CA PHE A 161 -7.86 5.00 33.40
C PHE A 161 -6.35 4.83 33.20
N ALA A 162 -5.57 5.78 33.72
CA ALA A 162 -4.13 5.80 33.59
C ALA A 162 -3.51 4.48 34.08
N GLY A 163 -2.91 3.74 33.16
CA GLY A 163 -2.11 2.55 33.43
C GLY A 163 -1.05 2.44 32.34
N GLN A 164 0.15 2.89 32.66
CA GLN A 164 1.34 2.84 31.81
C GLN A 164 1.71 1.39 31.46
N ILE A 165 2.09 1.14 30.19
CA ILE A 165 3.08 0.12 29.86
C ILE A 165 3.99 0.70 28.77
N ALA A 166 5.29 0.78 29.07
CA ALA A 166 6.33 1.25 28.17
C ALA A 166 6.67 0.19 27.10
N PRO A 167 7.03 0.57 25.87
CA PRO A 167 7.49 -0.38 24.86
C PRO A 167 8.96 -0.76 25.10
N GLN A 168 9.21 -2.04 25.36
CA GLN A 168 10.56 -2.58 25.43
C GLN A 168 11.12 -2.83 24.02
N THR A 169 12.33 -2.32 23.84
CA THR A 169 13.27 -2.51 22.73
C THR A 169 13.57 -4.00 22.50
N LEU A 170 13.54 -4.45 21.24
CA LEU A 170 14.12 -5.73 20.82
C LEU A 170 15.16 -5.46 19.73
N THR A 171 16.40 -5.27 20.17
CA THR A 171 17.60 -5.32 19.34
C THR A 171 18.28 -6.68 19.51
N ASN A 172 18.67 -7.23 18.37
CA ASN A 172 19.80 -8.13 18.10
C ASN A 172 19.67 -9.66 18.26
N SER A 173 20.44 -10.33 17.39
CA SER A 173 20.71 -11.77 17.22
C SER A 173 19.70 -12.65 16.46
N SER A 174 19.91 -12.79 15.15
CA SER A 174 19.48 -14.00 14.41
C SER A 174 20.35 -14.21 13.17
N LYS A 175 21.30 -15.15 13.23
CA LYS A 175 22.05 -15.65 12.06
C LYS A 175 21.11 -16.53 11.22
N SER A 176 20.44 -15.94 10.23
CA SER A 176 19.63 -16.68 9.27
C SER A 176 19.91 -16.20 7.83
N PRO A 177 19.68 -17.03 6.79
CA PRO A 177 19.95 -16.69 5.39
C PRO A 177 19.28 -15.39 4.89
N LYS A 178 18.29 -14.87 5.63
CA LYS A 178 17.65 -13.57 5.37
C LYS A 178 18.63 -12.40 5.50
N ASN A 179 19.66 -12.50 6.32
CA ASN A 179 20.66 -11.44 6.49
C ASN A 179 21.62 -11.35 5.29
N ILE A 180 21.83 -12.45 4.55
CA ILE A 180 22.67 -12.46 3.34
C ILE A 180 21.96 -11.72 2.20
N VAL A 181 20.64 -11.86 2.08
CA VAL A 181 19.83 -11.12 1.09
C VAL A 181 19.78 -9.63 1.44
N PHE A 182 19.66 -9.29 2.74
CA PHE A 182 19.79 -7.89 3.19
C PHE A 182 21.17 -7.32 2.87
N SER A 183 22.26 -8.07 3.10
CA SER A 183 23.63 -7.64 2.80
C SER A 183 23.87 -7.34 1.31
N VAL A 184 23.25 -8.10 0.40
CA VAL A 184 23.37 -7.89 -1.05
C VAL A 184 22.57 -6.66 -1.52
N SER A 185 21.38 -6.43 -0.96
CA SER A 185 20.61 -5.20 -1.23
C SER A 185 21.30 -3.95 -0.66
N TYR A 186 21.93 -4.07 0.52
CA TYR A 186 22.64 -2.97 1.18
C TYR A 186 23.93 -2.57 0.46
N HIS A 187 24.72 -3.54 -0.02
CA HIS A 187 25.94 -3.27 -0.80
C HIS A 187 25.66 -2.60 -2.14
N CYS A 188 24.53 -2.89 -2.78
CA CYS A 188 24.16 -2.27 -4.06
C CYS A 188 23.83 -0.77 -3.90
N SER A 189 23.21 -0.39 -2.78
CA SER A 189 22.92 1.01 -2.44
C SER A 189 24.17 1.81 -2.11
N GLN A 190 25.16 1.21 -1.45
CA GLN A 190 26.45 1.86 -1.13
C GLN A 190 27.37 2.02 -2.36
N LEU A 191 27.30 1.10 -3.32
CA LEU A 191 28.13 1.17 -4.54
C LEU A 191 27.54 2.09 -5.62
N PHE A 192 26.22 2.37 -5.61
CA PHE A 192 25.52 3.04 -6.70
C PHE A 192 24.41 4.04 -6.28
N GLY A 193 24.22 4.33 -4.98
CA GLY A 193 23.22 5.25 -4.44
C GLY A 193 23.83 6.40 -3.61
N GLU A 194 23.01 7.35 -3.13
CA GLU A 194 23.46 8.48 -2.30
C GLU A 194 23.92 8.02 -0.90
N GLU A 195 25.04 8.59 -0.42
CA GLU A 195 25.67 8.24 0.86
C GLU A 195 24.79 8.65 2.06
N ASP A 196 24.47 7.69 2.93
CA ASP A 196 23.70 7.89 4.16
C ASP A 196 24.56 7.49 5.38
N ALA A 197 24.75 8.42 6.31
CA ALA A 197 25.71 8.30 7.42
C ALA A 197 25.31 7.27 8.49
N ASP A 198 24.05 6.85 8.51
CA ASP A 198 23.53 5.79 9.39
C ASP A 198 23.74 4.37 8.82
N GLN A 199 24.44 4.25 7.68
CA GLN A 199 24.59 3.00 6.90
C GLN A 199 26.05 2.55 6.71
N ASP A 200 26.97 3.02 7.54
CA ASP A 200 28.37 2.58 7.49
C ASP A 200 28.49 1.11 7.92
N VAL A 201 29.14 0.31 7.07
CA VAL A 201 29.39 -1.13 7.25
C VAL A 201 30.85 -1.43 7.57
N SER A 202 31.66 -0.38 7.79
CA SER A 202 32.97 -0.52 8.39
C SER A 202 32.85 -1.24 9.74
N PRO A 203 33.81 -2.12 10.11
CA PRO A 203 33.79 -2.75 11.41
C PRO A 203 33.71 -1.67 12.49
N ASP A 204 32.70 -1.75 13.37
CA ASP A 204 32.55 -0.80 14.47
C ASP A 204 33.68 -1.05 15.48
N MET A 205 34.70 -0.19 15.42
CA MET A 205 35.90 -0.29 16.27
C MET A 205 35.63 0.09 17.73
N ALA A 206 34.38 0.46 18.07
CA ALA A 206 33.96 0.85 19.41
C ALA A 206 33.25 -0.27 20.20
N ASP A 207 33.18 -1.50 19.67
CA ASP A 207 32.56 -2.64 20.37
C ASP A 207 33.44 -3.14 21.54
N PRO A 208 33.01 -3.00 22.81
CA PRO A 208 33.78 -3.45 23.97
C PRO A 208 33.86 -4.99 24.09
N GLU A 209 33.15 -5.76 23.25
CA GLU A 209 33.30 -7.23 23.21
C GLU A 209 34.39 -7.72 22.23
N ALA A 210 35.00 -6.84 21.42
CA ALA A 210 36.09 -7.21 20.50
C ALA A 210 37.47 -7.31 21.18
N ALA A 211 37.55 -7.10 22.50
CA ALA A 211 38.78 -7.13 23.28
C ALA A 211 38.78 -8.23 24.35
N CYS A 212 38.49 -9.48 23.97
CA CYS A 212 38.88 -10.65 24.77
C CYS A 212 39.00 -11.90 23.90
N GLU A 213 40.25 -12.38 23.79
CA GLU A 213 40.78 -13.61 23.16
C GLU A 213 40.78 -13.72 21.62
#